data_AF-A0A9W7EDZ5-F1
#
_entry.id   AF-A0A9W7EDZ5-F1
#
_cell.length_a   1.000
_cell.length_b   1.000
_cell.length_c   1.000
_cell.angle_alpha   90.00
_cell.angle_beta   90.00
_cell.angle_gamma   90.00
#
_symmetry.space_group_name_H-M   'P 1'
#
loop_
_entity.id
_entity.type
_entity.pdbx_description
1 polymer ?
#
loop_
_entity_poly.entity_id
_entity_poly.type
_entity_poly.pdbx_seq_one_letter_code
_entity_poly.pdbx_strand_id
1 'polypeptide(L)'
;MGSPTPSSRGNSRKDNHIKAEDVEDAKDVEITDASIAFNIFLNADLVVGFHPDGGTEPAIDFALARAIPFAVVPCCVFPSLFKERTNSQGVKVKTYEQFIEYLSEKHINMRQQEIHAMKPGSKRRILFMLKDDF
;
A
#
# COMPACT_ATOMS: atom_id res chain seq x y z
N MET A 1 10.75 48.84 34.90
CA MET A 1 9.90 48.37 33.79
C MET A 1 10.77 48.26 32.55
N GLY A 2 11.28 47.06 32.26
CA GLY A 2 12.07 46.77 31.07
C GLY A 2 11.43 45.59 30.36
N SER A 3 10.92 45.81 29.16
CA SER A 3 10.38 44.77 28.29
C SER A 3 11.23 44.75 27.02
N PRO A 4 11.86 43.61 26.67
CA PRO A 4 12.52 43.45 25.37
C PRO A 4 11.48 43.05 24.31
N THR A 5 11.56 43.71 23.16
CA THR A 5 10.86 43.36 21.92
C THR A 5 11.44 42.07 21.31
N PRO A 6 10.63 41.16 20.73
CA PRO A 6 11.14 39.97 20.08
C PRO A 6 11.69 40.29 18.68
N SER A 7 12.93 39.89 18.44
CA SER A 7 13.61 39.89 17.15
C SER A 7 12.98 38.86 16.20
N SER A 8 12.33 39.34 15.14
CA SER A 8 11.99 38.53 13.96
C SER A 8 13.23 38.35 13.08
N ARG A 9 13.70 37.12 12.86
CA ARG A 9 14.61 36.81 11.74
C ARG A 9 14.57 35.33 11.34
N GLY A 10 13.83 35.08 10.26
CA GLY A 10 14.11 34.15 9.16
C GLY A 10 14.37 32.68 9.49
N ASN A 11 13.33 31.84 9.44
CA ASN A 11 13.51 30.41 9.17
C ASN A 11 13.33 30.18 7.66
N SER A 12 14.43 30.17 6.92
CA SER A 12 14.44 29.84 5.49
C SER A 12 14.21 28.34 5.35
N ARG A 13 12.97 27.93 5.09
CA ARG A 13 12.65 26.56 4.66
C ARG A 13 13.28 26.38 3.29
N LYS A 14 14.37 25.62 3.24
CA LYS A 14 14.89 25.12 1.97
C LYS A 14 13.94 24.00 1.53
N ASP A 15 13.12 24.32 0.54
CA ASP A 15 12.33 23.35 -0.21
C ASP A 15 13.30 22.41 -0.94
N ASN A 16 13.63 21.28 -0.32
CA ASN A 16 14.42 20.23 -0.97
C ASN A 16 13.50 19.47 -1.93
N HIS A 17 13.36 20.01 -3.13
CA HIS A 17 12.77 19.34 -4.27
C HIS A 17 13.78 18.31 -4.77
N ILE A 18 13.65 17.06 -4.33
CA ILE A 18 14.47 15.96 -4.87
C ILE A 18 13.95 15.69 -6.28
N LYS A 19 14.80 15.88 -7.29
CA LYS A 19 14.43 15.61 -8.67
C LYS A 19 14.61 14.12 -8.96
N ALA A 20 13.80 13.59 -9.86
CA ALA A 20 13.83 12.18 -10.29
C ALA A 20 15.20 11.73 -10.86
N GLU A 21 16.06 12.68 -11.22
CA GLU A 21 17.42 12.48 -11.74
C GLU A 21 18.48 12.24 -10.64
N ASP A 22 18.15 12.40 -9.35
CA ASP A 22 19.07 12.15 -8.22
C ASP A 22 18.96 10.72 -7.63
N VAL A 23 18.18 9.83 -8.27
CA VAL A 23 17.95 8.44 -7.80
C VAL A 23 18.86 7.46 -8.54
N GLU A 24 20.14 7.79 -8.69
CA GLU A 24 21.17 6.80 -9.01
C GLU A 24 21.78 6.32 -7.68
N ASP A 25 21.67 5.01 -7.42
CA ASP A 25 22.16 4.29 -6.23
C ASP A 25 21.32 4.35 -4.92
N ALA A 26 19.98 4.34 -5.01
CA ALA A 26 19.09 4.12 -3.86
C ALA A 26 19.02 2.64 -3.39
N LYS A 27 20.15 1.97 -3.21
CA LYS A 27 20.20 0.69 -2.49
C LYS A 27 20.52 1.00 -1.02
N ASP A 28 19.54 0.76 -0.15
CA ASP A 28 19.67 0.75 1.31
C ASP A 28 19.69 2.12 2.04
N VAL A 29 18.88 3.09 1.61
CA VAL A 29 18.58 4.26 2.45
C VAL A 29 17.31 4.00 3.25
N GLU A 30 17.42 3.92 4.57
CA GLU A 30 16.27 3.90 5.46
C GLU A 30 15.51 5.22 5.37
N ILE A 31 14.24 5.17 4.96
CA ILE A 31 13.37 6.34 4.89
C ILE A 31 12.79 6.58 6.28
N THR A 32 13.35 7.56 6.99
CA THR A 32 12.90 7.93 8.35
C THR A 32 11.99 9.16 8.37
N ASP A 33 11.90 9.89 7.26
CA ASP A 33 11.03 11.07 7.11
C ASP A 33 9.71 10.71 6.42
N ALA A 34 8.60 11.05 7.06
CA ALA A 34 7.26 10.72 6.56
C ALA A 34 6.89 11.48 5.28
N SER A 35 7.40 12.70 5.07
CA SER A 35 7.15 13.49 3.86
C SER A 35 7.87 12.89 2.66
N ILE A 36 9.10 12.40 2.87
CA ILE A 36 9.86 11.66 1.86
C ILE A 36 9.12 10.36 1.51
N ALA A 37 8.71 9.57 2.50
CA ALA A 37 7.95 8.34 2.27
C ALA A 37 6.67 8.61 1.48
N PHE A 38 5.92 9.66 1.86
CA PHE A 38 4.69 10.04 1.18
C PHE A 38 4.93 10.42 -0.29
N ASN A 39 5.96 11.23 -0.56
CA ASN A 39 6.33 11.58 -1.93
C ASN A 39 6.73 10.36 -2.76
N ILE A 40 7.46 9.40 -2.19
CA ILE A 40 7.82 8.15 -2.86
C ILE A 40 6.56 7.36 -3.23
N PHE A 41 5.63 7.19 -2.28
CA PHE A 41 4.37 6.52 -2.57
C PHE A 41 3.59 7.24 -3.67
N LEU A 42 3.46 8.56 -3.62
CA LEU A 42 2.70 9.31 -4.64
C LEU A 42 3.27 9.16 -6.06
N ASN A 43 4.58 8.95 -6.20
CA ASN A 43 5.25 8.76 -7.48
C ASN A 43 5.35 7.28 -7.90
N ALA A 44 4.74 6.34 -7.17
CA ALA A 44 4.73 4.94 -7.55
C ALA A 44 3.81 4.69 -8.76
N ASP A 45 4.31 3.95 -9.75
CA ASP A 45 3.56 3.53 -10.95
C ASP A 45 2.95 2.12 -10.81
N LEU A 46 3.40 1.33 -9.83
CA LEU A 46 3.01 -0.06 -9.62
C LEU A 46 3.14 -0.42 -8.14
N VAL A 47 2.18 -1.19 -7.63
CA VAL A 47 2.25 -1.80 -6.30
C VAL A 47 2.40 -3.31 -6.43
N VAL A 48 3.49 -3.85 -5.88
CA VAL A 48 3.72 -5.30 -5.78
C VAL A 48 3.87 -5.72 -4.33
N GLY A 49 3.20 -6.81 -3.96
CA GLY A 49 3.25 -7.34 -2.60
C GLY A 49 3.33 -8.86 -2.61
N PHE A 50 4.47 -9.41 -2.21
CA PHE A 50 4.62 -10.86 -2.05
C PHE A 50 4.57 -11.22 -0.57
N HIS A 51 3.43 -11.73 -0.11
CA HIS A 51 3.19 -12.03 1.30
C HIS A 51 3.29 -10.80 2.25
N PRO A 52 2.61 -9.68 1.98
CA PRO A 52 2.63 -8.51 2.86
C PRO A 52 1.75 -8.77 4.09
N ASP A 53 2.36 -9.29 5.15
CA ASP A 53 1.71 -9.54 6.43
C ASP A 53 1.12 -8.25 7.00
N GLY A 54 -0.21 -8.21 7.14
CA GLY A 54 -0.93 -7.03 7.64
C GLY A 54 -1.03 -5.88 6.63
N GLY A 55 -0.14 -5.84 5.63
CA GLY A 55 -0.09 -4.81 4.58
C GLY A 55 -0.86 -5.13 3.30
N THR A 56 -1.44 -6.34 3.17
CA THR A 56 -2.16 -6.77 1.96
C THR A 56 -3.27 -5.82 1.55
N GLU A 57 -4.19 -5.52 2.47
CA GLU A 57 -5.32 -4.64 2.18
C GLU A 57 -4.88 -3.19 1.95
N PRO A 58 -4.06 -2.57 2.83
CA PRO A 58 -3.57 -1.21 2.59
C PRO A 58 -2.85 -1.03 1.26
N ALA A 59 -2.09 -2.03 0.79
CA ALA A 59 -1.42 -1.97 -0.50
C ALA A 59 -2.42 -1.93 -1.67
N ILE A 60 -3.48 -2.75 -1.61
CA ILE A 60 -4.55 -2.75 -2.63
C ILE A 60 -5.34 -1.44 -2.56
N ASP A 61 -5.74 -1.00 -1.36
CA ASP A 61 -6.51 0.24 -1.18
C ASP A 61 -5.73 1.45 -1.70
N PHE A 62 -4.43 1.50 -1.45
CA PHE A 62 -3.55 2.53 -1.99
C PHE A 62 -3.50 2.51 -3.52
N ALA A 63 -3.30 1.34 -4.13
CA ALA A 63 -3.26 1.20 -5.58
C ALA A 63 -4.59 1.61 -6.24
N LEU A 64 -5.72 1.19 -5.65
CA LEU A 64 -7.05 1.56 -6.10
C LEU A 64 -7.29 3.07 -5.98
N ALA A 65 -6.91 3.69 -4.86
CA ALA A 65 -7.04 5.14 -4.66
C ALA A 65 -6.17 5.96 -5.63
N ARG A 66 -5.02 5.42 -6.05
CA ARG A 66 -4.12 6.05 -7.03
C ARG A 66 -4.45 5.71 -8.48
N ALA A 67 -5.37 4.77 -8.73
CA ALA A 67 -5.65 4.19 -10.05
C ALA A 67 -4.37 3.71 -10.77
N ILE A 68 -3.49 3.02 -10.03
CA ILE A 68 -2.26 2.44 -10.57
C ILE A 68 -2.34 0.91 -10.57
N PRO A 69 -1.70 0.23 -11.53
CA PRO A 69 -1.60 -1.22 -11.54
C PRO A 69 -1.10 -1.80 -10.22
N PHE A 70 -1.56 -3.01 -9.88
CA PHE A 70 -1.04 -3.74 -8.73
C PHE A 70 -1.03 -5.25 -8.95
N ALA A 71 -0.20 -5.93 -8.16
CA ALA A 71 -0.05 -7.38 -8.12
C ALA A 71 0.30 -7.80 -6.69
N VAL A 72 -0.68 -8.30 -5.93
CA VAL A 72 -0.52 -8.63 -4.50
C VAL A 72 -0.90 -10.09 -4.25
N VAL A 73 -0.11 -10.78 -3.44
CA VAL A 73 -0.36 -12.16 -2.98
C VAL A 73 -0.84 -12.11 -1.52
N PRO A 74 -2.16 -12.28 -1.27
CA PRO A 74 -2.69 -12.33 0.08
C PRO A 74 -2.18 -13.58 0.82
N CYS A 75 -1.92 -13.44 2.12
CA CYS A 75 -1.32 -14.51 2.93
C CYS A 75 -2.05 -14.73 4.26
N CYS A 76 -2.12 -13.69 5.09
CA CYS A 76 -2.59 -13.76 6.47
C CYS A 76 -3.81 -12.87 6.70
N VAL A 77 -4.84 -13.43 7.34
CA VAL A 77 -6.14 -12.75 7.53
C VAL A 77 -6.14 -11.87 8.80
N PHE A 78 -5.39 -12.29 9.83
CA PHE A 78 -5.31 -11.66 11.14
C PHE A 78 -6.67 -11.19 11.71
N PRO A 79 -7.67 -12.08 11.88
CA PRO A 79 -9.02 -11.69 12.29
C PRO A 79 -9.08 -11.04 13.68
N SER A 80 -8.11 -11.34 14.55
CA SER A 80 -7.98 -10.68 15.86
C SER A 80 -7.50 -9.23 15.76
N LEU A 81 -6.75 -8.87 14.71
CA LEU A 81 -6.27 -7.52 14.45
C LEU A 81 -7.29 -6.72 13.62
N PHE A 82 -7.91 -7.35 12.62
CA PHE A 82 -8.85 -6.72 11.70
C PHE A 82 -10.29 -7.19 11.94
N LYS A 83 -10.77 -7.00 13.18
CA LYS A 83 -12.09 -7.48 13.64
C LYS A 83 -13.27 -6.87 12.88
N GLU A 84 -13.07 -5.71 12.28
CA GLU A 84 -14.12 -4.99 11.57
C GLU A 84 -14.31 -5.41 10.12
N ARG A 85 -13.38 -6.20 9.54
CA ARG A 85 -13.54 -6.71 8.18
C ARG A 85 -14.81 -7.55 8.05
N THR A 86 -15.70 -7.09 7.17
CA THR A 86 -16.91 -7.78 6.76
C THR A 86 -17.03 -7.69 5.25
N ASN A 87 -17.48 -8.76 4.61
CA ASN A 87 -17.81 -8.72 3.18
C ASN A 87 -19.14 -7.95 2.95
N SER A 88 -19.53 -7.81 1.68
CA SER A 88 -20.76 -7.13 1.26
C SER A 88 -22.04 -7.68 1.92
N GLN A 89 -22.01 -8.92 2.40
CA GLN A 89 -23.13 -9.59 3.09
C GLN A 89 -23.07 -9.44 4.63
N GLY A 90 -22.13 -8.66 5.16
CA GLY A 90 -21.93 -8.47 6.60
C GLY A 90 -21.25 -9.65 7.31
N VAL A 91 -20.74 -10.64 6.58
CA VAL A 91 -20.05 -11.81 7.15
C VAL A 91 -18.63 -11.42 7.55
N LYS A 92 -18.24 -11.74 8.78
CA LYS A 92 -16.88 -11.46 9.30
C LYS A 92 -15.83 -12.26 8.53
N VAL A 93 -14.77 -11.58 8.13
CA VAL A 93 -13.64 -12.16 7.39
C VAL A 93 -12.68 -12.86 8.36
N LYS A 94 -12.70 -14.19 8.36
CA LYS A 94 -11.92 -15.03 9.29
C LYS A 94 -11.08 -16.09 8.60
N THR A 95 -11.48 -16.53 7.41
CA THR A 95 -10.74 -17.51 6.60
C THR A 95 -10.00 -16.83 5.45
N TYR A 96 -9.06 -17.55 4.86
CA TYR A 96 -8.33 -17.07 3.69
C TYR A 96 -9.27 -16.84 2.51
N GLU A 97 -10.21 -17.76 2.27
CA GLU A 97 -11.19 -17.68 1.19
C GLU A 97 -12.09 -16.45 1.35
N GLN A 98 -12.56 -16.18 2.56
CA GLN A 98 -13.33 -14.97 2.88
C GLN A 98 -12.50 -13.70 2.66
N PHE A 99 -11.20 -13.75 2.94
CA PHE A 99 -10.33 -12.60 2.72
C PHE A 99 -10.11 -12.34 1.24
N ILE A 100 -9.97 -13.38 0.41
CA ILE A 100 -9.91 -13.21 -1.04
C ILE A 100 -11.21 -12.64 -1.59
N GLU A 101 -12.36 -13.16 -1.16
CA GLU A 101 -13.67 -12.63 -1.54
C GLU A 101 -13.82 -11.15 -1.17
N TYR A 102 -13.54 -10.83 0.11
CA TYR A 102 -13.54 -9.46 0.63
C TYR A 102 -12.68 -8.49 -0.20
N LEU A 103 -11.46 -8.90 -0.57
CA LEU A 103 -10.57 -8.07 -1.39
C LEU A 103 -11.10 -7.92 -2.81
N SER A 104 -11.65 -9.00 -3.40
CA SER A 104 -12.19 -8.99 -4.76
C SER A 104 -13.42 -8.09 -4.88
N GLU A 105 -14.19 -7.90 -3.81
CA GLU A 105 -15.33 -6.97 -3.77
C GLU A 105 -14.91 -5.49 -3.84
N LYS A 106 -13.64 -5.16 -3.59
CA LYS A 106 -13.18 -3.76 -3.59
C LYS A 106 -13.17 -3.12 -4.98
N HIS A 107 -13.14 -3.91 -6.05
CA HIS A 107 -13.25 -3.38 -7.41
C HIS A 107 -13.84 -4.39 -8.39
N ILE A 108 -14.77 -3.94 -9.23
CA ILE A 108 -15.53 -4.82 -10.17
C ILE A 108 -14.63 -5.52 -11.19
N ASN A 109 -13.55 -4.86 -11.61
CA ASN A 109 -12.59 -5.40 -12.59
C ASN A 109 -11.39 -6.11 -11.93
N MET A 110 -11.43 -6.38 -10.62
CA MET A 110 -10.32 -7.04 -9.95
C MET A 110 -10.13 -8.47 -10.47
N ARG A 111 -8.90 -8.79 -10.90
CA ARG A 111 -8.55 -10.10 -11.48
C ARG A 111 -7.87 -10.98 -10.43
N GLN A 112 -8.02 -12.29 -10.60
CA GLN A 112 -7.42 -13.32 -9.74
C GLN A 112 -6.73 -14.37 -10.61
N GLN A 113 -5.53 -14.82 -10.22
CA GLN A 113 -4.87 -15.99 -10.82
C GLN A 113 -4.21 -16.87 -9.76
N GLU A 114 -4.21 -18.20 -9.99
CA GLU A 114 -3.40 -19.13 -9.20
C GLU A 114 -1.96 -19.26 -9.74
N ILE A 115 -0.99 -19.25 -8.82
CA ILE A 115 0.42 -19.47 -9.11
C ILE A 115 0.70 -20.99 -9.11
N HIS A 116 0.86 -21.58 -10.29
CA HIS A 116 0.87 -23.04 -10.50
C HIS A 116 2.16 -23.76 -10.03
N ALA A 117 3.22 -23.05 -9.64
CA ALA A 117 4.54 -23.62 -9.36
C ALA A 117 4.73 -24.26 -7.96
N MET A 118 3.64 -24.54 -7.22
CA MET A 118 3.71 -24.96 -5.82
C MET A 118 2.74 -26.11 -5.52
N LYS A 119 2.90 -26.80 -4.38
CA LYS A 119 2.09 -27.98 -4.00
C LYS A 119 0.58 -27.67 -3.92
N PRO A 120 -0.31 -28.62 -4.30
CA PRO A 120 -1.76 -28.49 -4.09
C PRO A 120 -2.11 -28.08 -2.64
N GLY A 121 -3.03 -27.12 -2.48
CA GLY A 121 -3.53 -26.66 -1.17
C GLY A 121 -2.82 -25.46 -0.54
N SER A 122 -1.78 -24.88 -1.15
CA SER A 122 -1.19 -23.64 -0.63
C SER A 122 -1.91 -22.38 -1.11
N LYS A 123 -1.89 -21.34 -0.26
CA LYS A 123 -2.38 -19.97 -0.52
C LYS A 123 -1.57 -19.33 -1.65
N ARG A 124 -2.09 -19.39 -2.87
CA ARG A 124 -1.35 -19.12 -4.12
C ARG A 124 -2.10 -18.20 -5.07
N ARG A 125 -3.01 -17.37 -4.57
CA ARG A 125 -3.74 -16.45 -5.43
C ARG A 125 -3.03 -15.12 -5.47
N ILE A 126 -2.81 -14.62 -6.68
CA ILE A 126 -2.46 -13.23 -6.92
C ILE A 126 -3.75 -12.49 -7.27
N LEU A 127 -3.98 -11.37 -6.59
CA LEU A 127 -4.98 -10.38 -6.97
C LEU A 127 -4.26 -9.25 -7.68
N PHE A 128 -4.79 -8.84 -8.81
CA PHE A 128 -4.13 -7.84 -9.65
C PHE A 128 -5.12 -7.03 -10.48
N MET A 129 -4.67 -5.84 -10.87
CA MET A 129 -5.28 -5.00 -11.88
C MET A 129 -4.19 -4.41 -12.77
N LEU A 130 -4.45 -4.37 -14.07
CA LEU A 130 -3.65 -3.69 -15.08
C LEU A 130 -4.17 -2.26 -15.25
N LYS A 131 -3.41 -1.45 -15.99
CA LYS A 131 -3.78 -0.04 -16.24
C LYS A 131 -5.15 0.08 -16.91
N ASP A 132 -5.49 -0.85 -17.80
CA ASP A 132 -6.75 -0.86 -18.54
C ASP A 132 -7.95 -1.38 -17.71
N ASP A 133 -7.74 -1.81 -16.45
CA ASP A 133 -8.81 -2.29 -15.57
C ASP A 133 -9.51 -1.16 -14.78
N PHE A 134 -8.94 0.05 -14.77
CA PHE A 134 -9.49 1.24 -14.09
C PHE A 134 -10.38 2.06 -15.02
#